data_AF-A0A953QD78-F1
#
_entry.id   AF-A0A953QD78-F1
#
_cell.length_a   1.000
_cell.length_b   1.000
_cell.length_c   1.000
_cell.angle_alpha   90.00
_cell.angle_beta   90.00
_cell.angle_gamma   90.00
#
_symmetry.space_group_name_H-M   'P 1'
#
loop_
_entity.id
_entity.type
_entity.pdbx_description
1 polymer ?
#
loop_
_entity_poly.entity_id
_entity_poly.type
_entity_poly.pdbx_seq_one_letter_code
_entity_poly.pdbx_strand_id
1 'polypeptide(L)'
;MSFNLERDMGQPVRNWLQQQGLQVKQEYATPWGICDFVALSFNVKRVNKRLQFRQINPIGPLGRIGLLRYIPDKNSGRTIALPRLQTLSGAPAAYVQAEVEKLIASRFVLRTDRGTLQKQNGWVPLHNRIIAIELKLNRIADALVQARSNRAFASESFIAVPAETGLRLTSGPRRQKFVQAGVGI
;
A
#
# COMPACT_ATOMS: atom_id res chain seq x y z
N MET A 1 7.50 32.14 -3.36
CA MET A 1 8.16 31.25 -4.34
C MET A 1 7.12 30.93 -5.40
N SER A 2 7.33 31.38 -6.64
CA SER A 2 6.41 31.10 -7.76
C SER A 2 6.83 29.79 -8.44
N PHE A 3 5.87 28.89 -8.66
CA PHE A 3 6.09 27.66 -9.41
C PHE A 3 5.53 27.83 -10.83
N ASN A 4 6.28 27.43 -11.85
CA ASN A 4 5.84 27.51 -13.23
C ASN A 4 5.20 26.20 -13.68
N LEU A 5 5.70 25.07 -13.15
CA LEU A 5 5.25 23.72 -13.44
C LEU A 5 5.00 22.94 -12.16
N GLU A 6 4.15 21.91 -12.23
CA GLU A 6 3.83 21.06 -11.07
C GLU A 6 5.08 20.37 -10.52
N ARG A 7 5.97 19.90 -11.40
CA ARG A 7 7.26 19.30 -11.03
C ARG A 7 8.16 20.21 -10.19
N ASP A 8 8.02 21.54 -10.30
CA ASP A 8 8.82 22.50 -9.56
C ASP A 8 8.48 22.45 -8.05
N MET A 9 7.27 22.00 -7.69
CA MET A 9 6.85 21.75 -6.31
C MET A 9 7.42 20.44 -5.74
N GLY A 10 8.02 19.59 -6.58
CA GLY A 10 8.46 18.26 -6.17
C GLY A 10 9.56 18.26 -5.11
N GLN A 11 10.53 19.19 -5.19
CA GLN A 11 11.62 19.25 -4.21
C GLN A 11 11.13 19.71 -2.82
N PRO A 12 10.34 20.79 -2.67
CA PRO A 12 9.74 21.14 -1.38
C PRO A 12 8.92 20.01 -0.76
N VAL A 13 8.09 19.32 -1.55
CA VAL A 13 7.26 18.21 -1.08
C VAL A 13 8.10 17.02 -0.62
N ARG A 14 9.13 16.66 -1.39
CA ARG A 14 10.09 15.61 -1.00
C ARG A 14 10.77 15.96 0.31
N ASN A 15 11.23 17.20 0.48
CA ASN A 15 11.88 17.65 1.72
C ASN A 15 10.93 17.55 2.91
N TRP A 16 9.68 18.01 2.76
CA TRP A 16 8.66 17.91 3.81
C TRP A 16 8.37 16.46 4.23
N LEU A 17 8.31 15.54 3.28
CA LEU A 17 8.13 14.10 3.55
C LEU A 17 9.35 13.50 4.28
N GLN A 18 10.56 13.83 3.83
CA GLN A 18 11.80 13.30 4.41
C GLN A 18 12.06 13.85 5.82
N GLN A 19 11.69 15.10 6.10
CA GLN A 19 11.75 15.69 7.45
C GLN A 19 10.86 14.95 8.45
N GLN A 20 9.84 14.24 7.99
CA GLN A 20 9.00 13.36 8.81
C GLN A 20 9.57 11.93 8.95
N GLY A 21 10.79 11.67 8.47
CA GLY A 21 11.43 10.36 8.51
C GLY A 21 10.84 9.35 7.53
N LEU A 22 10.14 9.81 6.49
CA LEU A 22 9.48 8.93 5.51
C LEU A 22 10.42 8.59 4.35
N GLN A 23 10.31 7.35 3.88
CA GLN A 23 10.91 6.90 2.62
C GLN A 23 10.00 7.31 1.47
N VAL A 24 10.56 7.96 0.45
CA VAL A 24 9.79 8.63 -0.62
C VAL A 24 10.04 7.95 -1.96
N LYS A 25 8.96 7.64 -2.67
CA LYS A 25 8.97 7.21 -4.07
C LYS A 25 8.17 8.19 -4.91
N GLN A 26 8.80 8.70 -5.97
CA GLN A 26 8.15 9.52 -6.99
C GLN A 26 7.48 8.64 -8.05
N GLU A 27 6.47 9.19 -8.72
CA GLU A 27 5.77 8.59 -9.86
C GLU A 27 5.34 7.15 -9.58
N TYR A 28 4.49 7.01 -8.57
CA TYR A 28 3.99 5.71 -8.16
C TYR A 28 2.79 5.30 -9.03
N ALA A 29 3.01 4.32 -9.92
CA ALA A 29 1.95 3.76 -10.73
C ALA A 29 0.91 3.01 -9.87
N THR A 30 -0.36 3.34 -10.10
CA THR A 30 -1.54 2.72 -9.50
C THR A 30 -2.48 2.24 -10.62
N PRO A 31 -3.47 1.38 -10.32
CA PRO A 31 -4.45 0.95 -11.33
C PRO A 31 -5.28 2.10 -11.94
N TRP A 32 -5.35 3.27 -11.30
CA TRP A 32 -6.16 4.42 -11.72
C TRP A 32 -5.31 5.63 -12.16
N GLY A 33 -4.00 5.49 -12.28
CA GLY A 33 -3.10 6.57 -12.71
C GLY A 33 -1.74 6.56 -12.03
N ILE A 34 -0.97 7.62 -12.21
CA ILE A 34 0.33 7.83 -11.57
C ILE A 34 0.13 8.84 -10.44
N CYS A 35 0.50 8.46 -9.23
CA CYS A 35 0.56 9.35 -8.09
C CYS A 35 1.93 10.00 -8.02
N ASP A 36 2.00 11.33 -7.91
CA ASP A 36 3.27 12.06 -7.96
C ASP A 36 4.25 11.61 -6.87
N PHE A 37 3.76 11.45 -5.64
CA PHE A 37 4.55 10.95 -4.52
C PHE A 37 3.79 9.96 -3.66
N VAL A 38 4.45 8.85 -3.33
CA VAL A 38 4.08 7.97 -2.23
C VAL A 38 5.22 7.93 -1.23
N ALA A 39 4.91 8.21 0.03
CA ALA A 39 5.86 8.16 1.12
C ALA A 39 5.38 7.21 2.22
N LEU A 40 6.30 6.51 2.88
CA LEU A 40 5.95 5.58 3.94
C LEU A 40 6.97 5.52 5.06
N SER A 41 6.51 5.14 6.25
CA SER A 41 7.36 4.69 7.34
C SER A 41 7.19 3.19 7.52
N PHE A 42 8.30 2.48 7.73
CA PHE A 42 8.28 1.05 7.96
C PHE A 42 7.94 0.70 9.40
N ASN A 43 7.17 -0.36 9.59
CA ASN A 43 7.07 -1.06 10.86
C ASN A 43 8.31 -1.95 11.03
N VAL A 44 9.34 -1.42 11.70
CA VAL A 44 10.64 -2.10 11.87
C VAL A 44 10.49 -3.51 12.43
N LYS A 45 9.61 -3.72 13.44
CA LYS A 45 9.38 -5.05 14.02
C LYS A 45 8.90 -6.06 12.96
N ARG A 46 7.97 -5.64 12.10
CA ARG A 46 7.41 -6.51 11.04
C ARG A 46 8.36 -6.70 9.87
N VAL A 47 9.10 -5.66 9.48
CA VAL A 47 10.17 -5.76 8.47
C VAL A 47 11.24 -6.75 8.94
N ASN A 48 11.71 -6.63 10.18
CA ASN A 48 12.68 -7.56 10.75
C ASN A 48 12.15 -8.99 10.78
N LYS A 49 10.87 -9.19 11.14
CA LYS A 49 10.23 -10.50 11.09
C LYS A 49 10.22 -11.09 9.68
N ARG A 50 9.93 -10.27 8.66
CA ARG A 50 9.97 -10.65 7.25
C ARG A 50 11.38 -11.05 6.81
N LEU A 51 12.40 -10.27 7.20
CA LEU A 51 13.81 -10.55 6.92
C LEU A 51 14.30 -11.83 7.60
N GLN A 52 13.90 -12.07 8.86
CA GLN A 52 14.19 -13.31 9.59
C GLN A 52 13.61 -14.54 8.88
N PHE A 53 12.41 -14.42 8.31
CA PHE A 53 11.81 -15.47 7.48
C PHE A 53 12.40 -15.55 6.06
N ARG A 54 13.36 -14.69 5.72
CA ARG A 54 13.95 -14.54 4.38
C ARG A 54 12.89 -14.30 3.28
N GLN A 55 11.79 -13.64 3.64
CA GLN A 55 10.69 -13.29 2.75
C GLN A 55 11.02 -12.00 1.95
N ILE A 56 12.10 -12.00 1.18
CA ILE A 56 12.62 -10.80 0.50
C ILE A 56 11.83 -10.42 -0.76
N ASN A 57 11.06 -11.35 -1.32
CA ASN A 57 10.26 -11.12 -2.52
C ASN A 57 8.83 -10.66 -2.17
N PRO A 58 8.19 -9.82 -3.00
CA PRO A 58 6.76 -9.50 -2.86
C PRO A 58 5.91 -10.78 -2.83
N ILE A 59 4.80 -10.75 -2.09
CA ILE A 59 3.82 -11.85 -2.13
C ILE A 59 3.33 -12.07 -3.56
N GLY A 60 3.07 -10.96 -4.28
CA GLY A 60 2.61 -10.95 -5.65
C GLY A 60 1.12 -10.56 -5.76
N PRO A 61 0.37 -11.15 -6.71
CA PRO A 61 -0.98 -10.70 -7.05
C PRO A 61 -2.01 -10.95 -5.92
N LEU A 62 -3.15 -10.26 -6.02
CA LEU A 62 -4.24 -10.34 -5.04
C LEU A 62 -4.73 -11.77 -4.77
N GLY A 63 -4.68 -12.66 -5.77
CA GLY A 63 -5.05 -14.07 -5.61
C GLY A 63 -4.25 -14.77 -4.50
N ARG A 64 -2.93 -14.53 -4.41
CA ARG A 64 -2.08 -15.09 -3.34
C ARG A 64 -2.43 -14.55 -1.97
N ILE A 65 -2.73 -13.25 -1.90
CA ILE A 65 -3.18 -12.62 -0.65
C ILE A 65 -4.51 -13.23 -0.21
N GLY A 66 -5.42 -13.50 -1.17
CA GLY A 66 -6.66 -14.24 -0.94
C GLY A 66 -6.43 -15.62 -0.34
N LEU A 67 -5.53 -16.42 -0.91
CA LEU A 67 -5.18 -17.75 -0.38
C LEU A 67 -4.64 -17.68 1.05
N LEU A 68 -3.75 -16.72 1.34
CA LEU A 68 -3.19 -16.51 2.68
C LEU A 68 -4.25 -16.18 3.75
N ARG A 69 -5.45 -15.73 3.39
CA ARG A 69 -6.55 -15.53 4.35
C ARG A 69 -7.07 -16.85 4.91
N TYR A 70 -7.07 -17.91 4.11
CA TYR A 70 -7.56 -19.24 4.50
C TYR A 70 -6.49 -20.12 5.17
N ILE A 71 -5.21 -19.86 4.90
CA ILE A 71 -4.12 -20.65 5.49
C ILE A 71 -3.90 -20.23 6.96
N PRO A 72 -3.96 -21.14 7.94
CA PRO A 72 -3.75 -20.79 9.35
C PRO A 72 -2.32 -20.32 9.64
N ASP A 73 -2.15 -19.44 10.63
CA ASP A 73 -0.85 -19.01 11.12
C ASP A 73 -0.09 -20.19 11.76
N LYS A 74 1.19 -20.34 11.46
CA LYS A 74 2.10 -21.31 12.11
C LYS A 74 1.95 -21.29 13.64
N ASN A 75 1.85 -20.10 14.23
CA ASN A 75 1.78 -19.92 15.69
C ASN A 75 0.44 -20.36 16.29
N SER A 76 -0.57 -20.64 15.47
CA SER A 76 -1.88 -21.12 15.96
C SER A 76 -1.93 -22.63 16.20
N GLY A 77 -0.91 -23.38 15.75
CA GLY A 77 -0.91 -24.85 15.74
C GLY A 77 -1.90 -25.49 14.75
N ARG A 78 -2.82 -24.71 14.16
CA ARG A 78 -3.77 -25.19 13.15
C ARG A 78 -3.07 -25.34 11.79
N THR A 79 -3.58 -26.23 10.95
CA THR A 79 -3.10 -26.45 9.58
C THR A 79 -4.27 -26.61 8.62
N ILE A 80 -4.04 -26.49 7.31
CA ILE A 80 -5.05 -26.76 6.29
C ILE A 80 -4.51 -27.70 5.21
N ALA A 81 -5.29 -28.70 4.82
CA ALA A 81 -4.96 -29.54 3.67
C ALA A 81 -5.23 -28.80 2.36
N LEU A 82 -4.40 -29.01 1.35
CA LEU A 82 -4.55 -28.37 0.03
C LEU A 82 -5.95 -28.58 -0.60
N PRO A 83 -6.55 -29.79 -0.59
CA PRO A 83 -7.90 -29.97 -1.13
C PRO A 83 -8.94 -29.08 -0.46
N ARG A 84 -8.84 -28.90 0.86
CA ARG A 84 -9.74 -27.99 1.61
C ARG A 84 -9.51 -26.54 1.22
N LEU A 85 -8.25 -26.13 1.02
CA LEU A 85 -7.92 -24.78 0.55
C LEU A 85 -8.50 -24.52 -0.85
N GLN A 86 -8.41 -25.50 -1.75
CA GLN A 86 -8.98 -25.43 -3.09
C GLN A 86 -10.50 -25.18 -3.01
N THR A 87 -11.23 -25.99 -2.23
CA THR A 87 -12.67 -25.81 -2.00
C THR A 87 -13.00 -24.42 -1.44
N LEU A 88 -12.27 -23.94 -0.42
CA LEU A 88 -12.53 -22.65 0.21
C LEU A 88 -12.24 -21.45 -0.69
N SER A 89 -11.24 -21.58 -1.56
CA SER A 89 -10.83 -20.50 -2.46
C SER A 89 -11.81 -20.28 -3.62
N GLY A 90 -12.56 -21.32 -4.02
CA GLY A 90 -13.39 -21.32 -5.22
C GLY A 90 -12.62 -21.26 -6.55
N ALA A 91 -11.28 -21.23 -6.51
CA ALA A 91 -10.44 -21.16 -7.70
C ALA A 91 -10.08 -22.56 -8.24
N PRO A 92 -9.73 -22.68 -9.54
CA PRO A 92 -9.33 -23.96 -10.12
C PRO A 92 -8.19 -24.63 -9.35
N ALA A 93 -8.28 -25.94 -9.14
CA ALA A 93 -7.32 -26.70 -8.34
C ALA A 93 -5.86 -26.52 -8.80
N ALA A 94 -5.63 -26.52 -10.12
CA ALA A 94 -4.32 -26.30 -10.73
C ALA A 94 -3.76 -24.89 -10.45
N TYR A 95 -4.63 -23.86 -10.48
CA TYR A 95 -4.25 -22.49 -10.14
C TYR A 95 -3.83 -22.38 -8.67
N VAL A 96 -4.65 -22.91 -7.76
CA VAL A 96 -4.36 -22.88 -6.32
C VAL A 96 -3.05 -23.60 -6.03
N GLN A 97 -2.82 -24.76 -6.65
CA GLN A 97 -1.57 -25.50 -6.51
C GLN A 97 -0.37 -24.65 -6.97
N ALA A 98 -0.42 -24.08 -8.18
CA ALA A 98 0.66 -23.25 -8.70
C ALA A 98 0.96 -22.03 -7.82
N GLU A 99 -0.07 -21.36 -7.29
CA GLU A 99 0.13 -20.19 -6.43
C GLU A 99 0.60 -20.57 -5.02
N VAL A 100 0.20 -21.71 -4.48
CA VAL A 100 0.74 -22.26 -3.22
C VAL A 100 2.22 -22.59 -3.34
N GLU A 101 2.65 -23.22 -4.44
CA GLU A 101 4.07 -23.52 -4.65
C GLU A 101 4.91 -22.23 -4.73
N LYS A 102 4.41 -21.17 -5.37
CA LYS A 102 5.08 -19.86 -5.38
C LYS A 102 5.17 -19.25 -3.98
N LEU A 103 4.13 -19.41 -3.16
CA LEU A 103 4.12 -18.95 -1.77
C LEU A 103 5.09 -19.75 -0.89
N ILE A 104 5.25 -21.05 -1.14
CA ILE A 104 6.24 -21.90 -0.46
C ILE A 104 7.65 -21.49 -0.86
N ALA A 105 7.92 -21.38 -2.17
CA ALA A 105 9.21 -20.93 -2.69
C ALA A 105 9.62 -19.55 -2.15
N SER A 106 8.64 -18.66 -1.96
CA SER A 106 8.83 -17.32 -1.39
C SER A 106 8.75 -17.28 0.14
N ARG A 107 8.65 -18.44 0.81
CA ARG A 107 8.65 -18.61 2.27
C ARG A 107 7.49 -17.94 3.01
N PHE A 108 6.37 -17.68 2.33
CA PHE A 108 5.15 -17.19 2.97
C PHE A 108 4.29 -18.33 3.52
N VAL A 109 4.43 -19.52 2.95
CA VAL A 109 3.73 -20.75 3.37
C VAL A 109 4.76 -21.84 3.64
N LEU A 110 4.52 -22.63 4.68
CA LEU A 110 5.24 -23.85 5.01
C LEU A 110 4.34 -25.04 4.74
N ARG A 111 4.95 -26.10 4.22
CA ARG A 111 4.36 -27.43 4.17
C ARG A 111 4.86 -28.21 5.40
N THR A 112 3.94 -28.81 6.15
CA THR A 112 4.27 -29.65 7.30
C THR A 112 4.69 -31.05 6.84
N ASP A 113 5.25 -31.85 7.74
CA ASP A 113 5.60 -33.25 7.46
C ASP A 113 4.39 -34.10 7.06
N ARG A 114 3.18 -33.68 7.46
CA ARG A 114 1.90 -34.31 7.08
C ARG A 114 1.34 -33.79 5.76
N GLY A 115 2.09 -32.95 5.03
CA GLY A 115 1.67 -32.36 3.76
C GLY A 115 0.63 -31.24 3.88
N THR A 116 0.26 -30.82 5.10
CA THR A 116 -0.66 -29.69 5.33
C THR A 116 0.08 -28.36 5.30
N LEU A 117 -0.67 -27.25 5.20
CA LEU A 117 -0.12 -25.91 5.01
C LEU A 117 -0.31 -25.03 6.24
N GLN A 118 0.68 -24.18 6.50
CA GLN A 118 0.64 -23.08 7.46
C GLN A 118 1.29 -21.83 6.86
N LYS A 119 0.83 -20.63 7.23
CA LYS A 119 1.46 -19.37 6.79
C LYS A 119 2.42 -18.85 7.84
N GLN A 120 3.50 -18.21 7.39
CA GLN A 120 4.41 -17.47 8.23
C GLN A 120 4.01 -15.99 8.25
N ASN A 121 3.35 -15.56 9.34
CA ASN A 121 2.89 -14.18 9.47
C ASN A 121 4.05 -13.19 9.75
N GLY A 122 4.64 -12.71 8.66
CA GLY A 122 5.59 -11.58 8.62
C GLY A 122 5.24 -10.54 7.54
N TRP A 123 4.06 -10.64 6.91
CA TRP A 123 3.85 -10.02 5.60
C TRP A 123 2.90 -8.80 5.56
N VAL A 124 2.12 -8.47 6.60
CA VAL A 124 1.14 -7.36 6.49
C VAL A 124 0.69 -6.69 7.79
N PRO A 125 0.39 -5.37 7.76
CA PRO A 125 1.12 -4.33 7.01
C PRO A 125 2.58 -4.19 7.46
N LEU A 126 3.47 -3.88 6.53
CA LEU A 126 4.91 -3.60 6.78
C LEU A 126 5.21 -2.13 7.03
N HIS A 127 4.20 -1.28 6.87
CA HIS A 127 4.26 0.15 7.08
C HIS A 127 3.46 0.53 8.32
N ASN A 128 3.84 1.64 8.96
CA ASN A 128 3.01 2.30 9.97
C ASN A 128 2.14 3.38 9.36
N ARG A 129 2.63 4.03 8.29
CA ARG A 129 1.98 5.17 7.63
C ARG A 129 2.29 5.12 6.14
N ILE A 130 1.31 5.41 5.31
CA ILE A 130 1.48 5.69 3.88
C ILE A 130 0.82 7.04 3.59
N ILE A 131 1.58 7.96 3.00
CA ILE A 131 1.09 9.24 2.48
C ILE A 131 1.15 9.18 0.95
N ALA A 132 0.04 9.52 0.29
CA ALA A 132 0.01 9.80 -1.14
C ALA A 132 -0.18 11.31 -1.36
N ILE A 133 0.52 11.87 -2.33
CA ILE A 133 0.43 13.31 -2.67
C ILE A 133 0.31 13.46 -4.18
N GLU A 134 -0.68 14.25 -4.59
CA GLU A 134 -0.78 14.80 -5.94
C GLU A 134 -0.33 16.26 -5.94
N LEU A 135 0.55 16.63 -6.86
CA LEU A 135 0.99 18.00 -7.06
C LEU A 135 0.05 18.70 -8.02
N LYS A 136 -0.43 19.89 -7.65
CA LYS A 136 -1.30 20.64 -8.55
C LYS A 136 -1.12 22.16 -8.48
N LEU A 137 -0.94 22.79 -9.64
CA LEU A 137 -0.94 24.26 -9.75
C LEU A 137 -2.35 24.81 -9.98
N ASN A 138 -3.16 24.12 -10.79
CA ASN A 138 -4.51 24.51 -11.21
C ASN A 138 -5.42 23.27 -11.36
N ARG A 139 -6.70 23.41 -11.70
CA ARG A 139 -7.63 22.25 -11.82
C ARG A 139 -7.69 21.36 -10.56
N ILE A 140 -7.76 22.01 -9.42
CA ILE A 140 -7.78 21.39 -8.09
C ILE A 140 -8.90 20.34 -7.92
N ALA A 141 -10.01 20.47 -8.66
CA ALA A 141 -11.10 19.50 -8.64
C ALA A 141 -10.66 18.12 -9.16
N ASP A 142 -9.83 18.07 -10.21
CA ASP A 142 -9.35 16.83 -10.81
C ASP A 142 -8.37 16.14 -9.86
N ALA A 143 -7.47 16.92 -9.28
CA ALA A 143 -6.53 16.44 -8.26
C ALA A 143 -7.26 15.86 -7.04
N LEU A 144 -8.41 16.42 -6.66
CA LEU A 144 -9.21 15.91 -5.54
C LEU A 144 -9.80 14.54 -5.83
N VAL A 145 -10.21 14.29 -7.07
CA VAL A 145 -10.70 12.96 -7.50
C VAL A 145 -9.56 11.94 -7.42
N GLN A 146 -8.36 12.28 -7.90
CA GLN A 146 -7.19 11.41 -7.84
C GLN A 146 -6.75 11.13 -6.38
N ALA A 147 -6.60 12.19 -5.58
CA ALA A 147 -6.25 12.07 -4.17
C ALA A 147 -7.28 11.25 -3.38
N ARG A 148 -8.57 11.35 -3.71
CA ARG A 148 -9.61 10.49 -3.11
C ARG A 148 -9.39 9.02 -3.46
N SER A 149 -9.04 8.69 -4.70
CA SER A 149 -8.76 7.31 -5.12
C SER A 149 -7.54 6.72 -4.39
N ASN A 150 -6.53 7.54 -4.10
CA ASN A 150 -5.33 7.08 -3.37
C ASN A 150 -5.63 6.57 -1.96
N ARG A 151 -6.74 6.97 -1.34
CA ARG A 151 -7.18 6.44 -0.05
C ARG A 151 -7.49 4.94 -0.06
N ALA A 152 -7.62 4.32 -1.24
CA ALA A 152 -7.74 2.87 -1.35
C ALA A 152 -6.47 2.13 -0.88
N PHE A 153 -5.31 2.79 -0.82
CA PHE A 153 -4.07 2.18 -0.32
C PHE A 153 -3.32 3.05 0.71
N ALA A 154 -3.46 4.37 0.67
CA ALA A 154 -2.76 5.28 1.55
C ALA A 154 -3.52 5.53 2.86
N SER A 155 -2.79 5.66 3.96
CA SER A 155 -3.35 6.06 5.26
C SER A 155 -3.79 7.52 5.24
N GLU A 156 -3.04 8.35 4.50
CA GLU A 156 -3.30 9.76 4.31
C GLU A 156 -3.12 10.13 2.82
N SER A 157 -3.91 11.08 2.35
CA SER A 157 -3.85 11.56 0.97
C SER A 157 -3.92 13.07 0.97
N PHE A 158 -3.05 13.72 0.21
CA PHE A 158 -2.94 15.18 0.14
C PHE A 158 -2.91 15.66 -1.31
N ILE A 159 -3.28 16.92 -1.50
CA ILE A 159 -2.95 17.67 -2.70
C ILE A 159 -1.98 18.78 -2.31
N ALA A 160 -0.76 18.74 -2.83
CA ALA A 160 0.18 19.83 -2.64
C ALA A 160 -0.05 20.91 -3.70
N VAL A 161 -0.22 22.15 -3.24
CA VAL A 161 -0.48 23.33 -4.05
C VAL A 161 0.42 24.48 -3.60
N PRO A 162 0.59 25.55 -4.40
CA PRO A 162 1.26 26.76 -3.94
C PRO A 162 0.59 27.31 -2.66
N ALA A 163 1.38 27.83 -1.72
CA ALA A 163 0.91 28.23 -0.40
C ALA A 163 -0.29 29.20 -0.45
N GLU A 164 -0.28 30.20 -1.34
CA GLU A 164 -1.39 31.14 -1.52
C GLU A 164 -2.67 30.44 -1.97
N THR A 165 -2.56 29.48 -2.90
CA THR A 165 -3.68 28.63 -3.33
C THR A 165 -4.19 27.78 -2.18
N GLY A 166 -3.29 27.19 -1.40
CA GLY A 166 -3.62 26.40 -0.21
C GLY A 166 -4.42 27.22 0.79
N LEU A 167 -3.93 28.40 1.17
CA LEU A 167 -4.60 29.33 2.09
C LEU A 167 -6.00 29.73 1.63
N ARG A 168 -6.17 29.97 0.32
CA ARG A 168 -7.49 30.27 -0.26
C ARG A 168 -8.44 29.08 -0.19
N LEU A 169 -7.95 27.86 -0.44
CA LEU A 169 -8.75 26.64 -0.38
C LEU A 169 -9.18 26.32 1.06
N THR A 170 -8.26 26.46 2.02
CA THR A 170 -8.51 26.16 3.44
C THR A 170 -9.37 27.21 4.13
N SER A 171 -9.30 28.47 3.70
CA SER A 171 -10.10 29.57 4.27
C SER A 171 -11.49 29.70 3.63
N GLY A 172 -11.71 29.06 2.47
CA GLY A 172 -12.95 29.17 1.70
C GLY A 172 -13.93 28.01 1.90
N PRO A 173 -15.13 28.10 1.29
CA PRO A 173 -16.16 27.05 1.37
C PRO A 173 -15.71 25.72 0.73
N ARG A 174 -14.70 25.76 -0.17
CA ARG A 174 -14.15 24.56 -0.81
C ARG A 174 -13.50 23.60 0.19
N ARG A 175 -13.04 24.07 1.36
CA ARG A 175 -12.48 23.22 2.42
C ARG A 175 -13.38 22.04 2.78
N GLN A 176 -14.70 22.23 2.81
CA GLN A 176 -15.64 21.17 3.17
C GLN A 176 -15.55 19.97 2.21
N LYS A 177 -15.32 20.21 0.91
CA LYS A 177 -15.17 19.12 -0.08
C LYS A 177 -13.96 18.24 0.21
N PHE A 178 -12.86 18.85 0.64
CA PHE A 178 -11.62 18.15 1.02
C PHE A 178 -11.80 17.34 2.28
N VAL A 179 -12.40 17.94 3.32
CA VAL A 179 -12.69 17.27 4.59
C VAL A 179 -13.61 16.07 4.37
N GLN A 180 -14.69 16.24 3.60
CA GLN A 180 -15.62 15.15 3.26
C GLN A 180 -14.94 14.03 2.44
N ALA A 181 -14.01 14.39 1.56
CA ALA A 181 -13.21 13.42 0.81
C ALA A 181 -12.12 12.76 1.67
N GLY A 182 -11.83 13.28 2.86
CA GLY A 182 -10.70 12.88 3.71
C GLY A 182 -9.35 13.11 3.04
N VAL A 183 -9.22 14.21 2.31
CA VAL A 183 -8.00 14.62 1.60
C VAL A 183 -7.48 15.91 2.22
N GLY A 184 -6.19 15.93 2.57
CA GLY A 184 -5.50 17.12 3.07
C GLY A 184 -5.03 18.05 1.96
N ILE A 185 -4.65 19.27 2.33
CA ILE A 185 -4.01 20.28 1.47
C ILE A 185 -2.67 20.62 2.11
#